data_AF-W0AJZ1-F1
#
_entry.id   AF-W0AJZ1-F1
#
_cell.length_a   1.000
_cell.length_b   1.000
_cell.length_c   1.000
_cell.angle_alpha   90.00
_cell.angle_beta   90.00
_cell.angle_gamma   90.00
#
_symmetry.space_group_name_H-M   'P 1'
#
loop_
_entity.id
_entity.type
_entity.pdbx_description
1 polymer ?
#
loop_
_entity_poly.entity_id
_entity_poly.type
_entity_poly.pdbx_seq_one_letter_code
_entity_poly.pdbx_strand_id
1 'polypeptide(L)'
;MDTDIDQALARIGAQDTHPDLNGLEDRVLARIGARPKPALALGTTLGAAMFALALGVMSNTVPTGEARAATLAPFGAPSPLAPSSLLLGSR
;
A
#
# COMPACT_ATOMS: atom_id res chain seq x y z
N MET A 1 -0.03 20.80 34.03
CA MET A 1 -1.33 21.02 33.38
C MET A 1 -1.86 19.65 33.07
N ASP A 2 -2.70 19.14 33.96
CA ASP A 2 -3.34 17.82 33.82
C ASP A 2 -4.45 17.98 32.77
N THR A 3 -4.35 17.27 31.65
CA THR A 3 -5.34 17.34 30.58
C THR A 3 -6.51 16.40 30.90
N ASP A 4 -7.69 16.67 30.36
CA ASP A 4 -8.86 15.78 30.49
C ASP A 4 -8.53 14.35 30.01
N ILE A 5 -7.62 14.24 29.03
CA ILE A 5 -7.09 12.96 28.56
C ILE A 5 -6.31 12.23 29.65
N ASP A 6 -5.45 12.93 30.39
CA ASP A 6 -4.67 12.33 31.48
C ASP A 6 -5.59 11.78 32.58
N GLN A 7 -6.67 12.50 32.92
CA GLN A 7 -7.69 11.99 33.85
C GLN A 7 -8.51 10.84 33.28
N ALA A 8 -8.85 10.87 32.00
CA ALA A 8 -9.53 9.75 31.35
C ALA A 8 -8.65 8.48 31.34
N LEU A 9 -7.36 8.61 31.04
CA LEU A 9 -6.40 7.51 31.06
C LEU A 9 -6.17 7.00 32.49
N ALA A 10 -6.07 7.89 33.47
CA ALA A 10 -5.95 7.50 34.88
C ALA A 10 -7.19 6.71 35.37
N ARG A 11 -8.40 7.11 34.94
CA ARG A 11 -9.63 6.36 35.23
C ARG A 11 -9.62 4.97 34.61
N ILE A 12 -9.18 4.82 33.38
CA ILE A 12 -9.07 3.51 32.72
C ILE A 12 -8.02 2.64 33.41
N GLY A 13 -6.86 3.21 33.77
CA GLY A 13 -5.79 2.49 34.47
C GLY A 13 -6.15 2.08 35.90
N ALA A 14 -7.13 2.74 36.52
CA ALA A 14 -7.64 2.38 37.85
C ALA A 14 -8.71 1.28 37.83
N GLN A 15 -9.14 0.82 36.66
CA GLN A 15 -10.10 -0.29 36.55
C GLN A 15 -9.41 -1.64 36.73
N ASP A 16 -10.09 -2.56 37.43
CA ASP A 16 -9.62 -3.93 37.52
C ASP A 16 -9.57 -4.58 36.14
N THR A 17 -8.53 -5.40 35.92
CA THR A 17 -8.38 -6.14 34.67
C THR A 17 -9.57 -7.10 34.51
N HIS A 18 -10.29 -6.96 33.40
CA HIS A 18 -11.46 -7.78 33.11
C HIS A 18 -11.08 -9.28 33.11
N PRO A 19 -11.84 -10.17 33.77
CA PRO A 19 -11.48 -11.59 33.92
C PRO A 19 -11.30 -12.30 32.58
N ASP A 20 -12.03 -11.89 31.54
CA ASP A 20 -11.88 -12.42 30.18
C ASP A 20 -10.53 -12.09 29.53
N LEU A 21 -9.73 -11.16 30.07
CA LEU A 21 -8.36 -10.93 29.58
C LEU A 21 -7.38 -12.00 30.07
N ASN A 22 -7.78 -12.80 31.08
CA ASN A 22 -6.96 -13.91 31.54
C ASN A 22 -6.79 -14.97 30.43
N GLY A 23 -5.53 -15.32 30.14
CA GLY A 23 -5.16 -16.24 29.06
C GLY A 23 -5.48 -15.73 27.65
N LEU A 24 -5.72 -14.42 27.48
CA LEU A 24 -5.99 -13.85 26.15
C LEU A 24 -4.79 -14.04 25.21
N GLU A 25 -3.57 -13.93 25.72
CA GLU A 25 -2.35 -14.18 24.95
C GLU A 25 -2.30 -15.62 24.42
N ASP A 26 -2.54 -16.62 25.27
CA ASP A 26 -2.57 -18.03 24.86
C ASP A 26 -3.64 -18.28 23.80
N ARG A 27 -4.84 -17.68 23.96
CA ARG A 27 -5.92 -17.80 22.97
C ARG A 27 -5.57 -17.13 21.65
N VAL A 28 -4.90 -15.98 21.67
CA VAL A 28 -4.44 -15.28 20.47
C VAL A 28 -3.37 -16.10 19.75
N LEU A 29 -2.36 -16.59 20.47
CA LEU A 29 -1.29 -17.41 19.88
C LEU A 29 -1.83 -18.74 19.34
N ALA A 30 -2.74 -19.39 20.07
CA ALA A 30 -3.44 -20.58 19.59
C ALA A 30 -4.25 -20.27 18.32
N ARG A 31 -4.93 -19.12 18.26
CA ARG A 31 -5.69 -18.71 17.08
C ARG A 31 -4.80 -18.39 15.87
N ILE A 32 -3.64 -17.76 16.09
CA ILE A 32 -2.64 -17.51 15.04
C ILE A 32 -2.06 -18.83 14.54
N GLY A 33 -1.70 -19.74 15.44
CA GLY A 33 -1.15 -21.06 15.09
C GLY A 33 -2.17 -21.96 14.38
N ALA A 34 -3.44 -21.86 14.74
CA ALA A 34 -4.54 -22.58 14.10
C ALA A 34 -4.94 -21.97 12.74
N ARG A 35 -4.42 -20.79 12.37
CA ARG A 35 -4.69 -20.20 11.07
C ARG A 35 -4.11 -21.13 10.00
N PRO A 36 -4.94 -21.66 9.07
CA PRO A 36 -4.42 -22.53 8.04
C PRO A 36 -3.38 -21.73 7.25
N LYS A 37 -2.11 -22.12 7.36
CA LYS A 37 -1.11 -21.71 6.37
C LYS A 37 -1.63 -22.27 5.06
N PRO A 38 -1.84 -21.46 4.01
CA PRO A 38 -2.14 -22.04 2.71
C PRO A 38 -1.01 -23.02 2.42
N ALA A 39 -1.33 -24.31 2.41
CA ALA A 39 -0.39 -25.34 2.03
C ALA A 39 -0.22 -25.20 0.53
N LEU A 40 0.53 -24.17 0.11
CA LEU A 40 1.01 -24.11 -1.25
C LEU A 40 1.98 -25.27 -1.35
N ALA A 41 1.53 -26.35 -1.99
CA ALA A 41 2.35 -27.52 -2.20
C ALA A 41 3.70 -27.06 -2.75
N LEU A 42 4.80 -27.61 -2.22
CA LEU A 42 6.16 -27.19 -2.57
C LEU A 42 6.40 -27.19 -4.10
N GLY A 43 5.68 -28.04 -4.83
CA GLY A 43 5.70 -28.07 -6.30
C GLY A 43 5.07 -26.83 -6.96
N THR A 44 4.02 -26.25 -6.37
CA THR A 44 3.33 -25.07 -6.91
C THR A 44 4.16 -23.79 -6.71
N THR A 45 4.86 -23.65 -5.58
CA THR A 45 5.77 -22.52 -5.34
C THR A 45 6.97 -22.57 -6.28
N LEU A 46 7.56 -23.76 -6.48
CA LEU A 46 8.68 -23.94 -7.40
C LEU A 46 8.28 -23.67 -8.85
N GLY A 47 7.11 -24.16 -9.28
CA GLY A 47 6.56 -23.87 -10.61
C GLY A 47 6.32 -22.37 -10.85
N ALA A 48 5.74 -21.67 -9.87
CA ALA A 48 5.52 -20.23 -9.95
C ALA A 48 6.83 -19.45 -10.01
N ALA A 49 7.84 -19.83 -9.22
CA ALA A 49 9.16 -19.21 -9.25
C ALA A 49 9.87 -19.41 -10.61
N MET A 50 9.82 -20.63 -11.14
CA MET A 50 10.39 -20.95 -12.46
C MET A 50 9.67 -20.19 -13.58
N PHE A 51 8.34 -20.08 -13.51
CA PHE A 51 7.55 -19.33 -14.48
C PHE A 51 7.87 -17.83 -14.44
N ALA A 52 7.95 -17.24 -13.25
CA ALA A 52 8.33 -15.83 -13.09
C ALA A 52 9.74 -15.55 -13.63
N LEU A 53 10.70 -16.46 -13.40
CA LEU A 53 12.05 -16.36 -13.95
C LEU A 53 12.04 -16.43 -15.49
N ALA A 54 11.29 -17.39 -16.05
CA ALA A 54 11.15 -17.54 -17.50
C ALA A 54 10.52 -16.30 -18.15
N LEU A 55 9.46 -15.74 -17.55
CA LEU A 55 8.84 -14.50 -18.00
C LEU A 55 9.81 -13.32 -17.95
N GLY A 56 10.57 -13.17 -16.86
CA GLY A 56 11.57 -12.11 -16.74
C GLY A 56 12.66 -12.19 -17.81
N VAL A 57 13.19 -13.39 -18.07
CA VAL A 57 14.19 -13.61 -19.12
C VAL A 57 13.60 -13.32 -20.50
N MET A 58 12.39 -13.83 -20.80
CA MET A 58 11.73 -13.62 -22.10
C MET A 58 11.38 -12.14 -22.33
N SER A 59 10.97 -11.42 -21.28
CA SER A 59 10.62 -9.99 -21.35
C SER A 59 11.77 -9.11 -21.83
N ASN A 60 13.03 -9.52 -21.64
CA ASN A 60 14.19 -8.77 -22.12
C ASN A 60 14.48 -8.99 -23.62
N THR A 61 13.89 -10.03 -24.22
CA THR A 61 14.12 -10.39 -25.63
C THR A 61 13.05 -9.87 -26.57
N VAL A 62 11.90 -9.45 -26.05
CA VAL A 62 10.82 -8.86 -26.85
C VAL A 62 11.09 -7.36 -26.99
N PRO A 63 11.37 -6.85 -28.21
CA PRO A 63 11.52 -5.41 -28.42
C PRO A 63 10.18 -4.73 -28.11
N THR A 64 10.09 -4.05 -26.98
CA THR A 64 8.96 -3.16 -26.72
C THR A 64 9.13 -1.96 -27.64
N GLY A 65 8.19 -1.76 -28.58
CA GLY A 65 8.15 -0.55 -29.39
C GLY A 65 8.18 0.70 -28.49
N GLU A 66 8.79 1.78 -28.96
CA GLU A 66 8.90 3.03 -28.20
C GLU A 66 7.54 3.40 -27.59
N ALA A 67 7.51 3.54 -26.26
CA ALA A 67 6.34 3.99 -25.55
C ALA A 67 6.06 5.44 -25.95
N ARG A 68 5.18 5.63 -26.93
CA ARG A 68 4.73 6.96 -27.33
C ARG A 68 3.75 7.46 -26.29
N ALA A 69 4.23 8.30 -25.39
CA ALA A 69 3.36 9.07 -24.50
C ALA A 69 2.39 9.90 -25.36
N ALA A 70 1.09 9.74 -25.15
CA ALA A 70 0.12 10.65 -25.72
C ALA A 70 0.33 12.04 -25.08
N THR A 71 0.53 13.07 -25.90
CA THR A 71 0.62 14.45 -25.43
C THR A 71 -0.75 14.86 -24.90
N LEU A 72 -0.99 14.62 -23.61
CA LEU A 72 -2.16 15.10 -22.91
C LEU A 72 -1.92 16.58 -22.63
N ALA A 73 -2.60 17.44 -23.38
CA ALA A 73 -2.65 18.87 -23.13
C ALA A 73 -4.01 19.20 -22.48
N PRO A 74 -4.23 18.86 -21.19
CA PRO A 74 -5.54 18.99 -20.53
C PRO A 74 -6.04 20.44 -20.47
N PHE A 75 -5.15 21.42 -20.69
CA PHE A 75 -5.47 22.84 -20.72
C PHE A 75 -5.32 23.48 -22.12
N GLY A 76 -5.29 22.66 -23.19
CA GLY A 76 -5.16 23.11 -24.58
C GLY A 76 -3.71 23.07 -25.12
N ALA A 77 -3.56 23.15 -26.45
CA ALA A 77 -2.26 23.07 -27.13
C ALA A 77 -1.24 24.03 -26.48
N PRO A 78 0.02 23.61 -26.28
CA PRO A 78 1.04 24.48 -25.69
C PRO A 78 1.18 25.73 -26.55
N SER A 79 0.66 26.84 -26.05
CA SER A 79 0.84 28.14 -26.69
C SER A 79 2.34 28.48 -26.63
N PRO A 80 2.99 28.83 -27.75
CA PRO A 80 4.39 29.21 -27.77
C PRO A 80 4.67 30.56 -27.07
N LEU A 81 3.63 31.18 -26.53
CA LEU A 81 3.69 32.44 -25.80
C LEU A 81 3.54 32.19 -24.30
N ALA A 82 4.43 32.79 -23.51
CA ALA A 82 4.41 32.67 -22.06
C ALA A 82 3.09 33.26 -21.48
N PRO A 83 2.52 32.68 -20.40
CA PRO A 83 1.24 33.13 -19.83
C PRO A 83 1.16 34.63 -19.49
N SER A 84 2.29 35.30 -19.28
CA SER A 84 2.37 36.75 -19.04
C SER A 84 1.99 37.60 -20.26
N SER A 85 2.03 37.07 -21.49
CA SER A 85 1.60 37.81 -22.68
C SER A 85 0.08 38.01 -22.74
N LEU A 86 -0.72 37.18 -22.06
CA LEU A 86 -2.17 37.39 -21.92
C LEU A 86 -2.52 38.59 -21.03
N LEU A 87 -1.70 38.87 -20.01
CA LEU A 87 -1.85 40.04 -19.14
C LEU A 87 -1.52 41.36 -19.87
N LEU A 88 -0.71 41.30 -20.93
CA LEU A 88 -0.38 42.46 -21.76
C LEU A 88 -1.46 42.80 -22.80
N GLY A 89 -2.31 41.84 -23.18
CA GLY A 89 -3.34 42.00 -24.22
C GLY A 89 -4.74 42.38 -23.71
N SER A 90 -4.94 42.48 -22.40
CA SER A 90 -6.26 42.78 -21.79
C SER A 90 -6.48 44.28 -21.55
N ARG A 91 -6.03 45.14 -22.47
CA ARG A 91 -6.32 46.58 -22.46
C ARG A 91 -7.27 46.95 -23.58
#